data_AF-K1PVQ1-F1
#
_entry.id   AF-K1PVQ1-F1
#
_cell.length_a   1.000
_cell.length_b   1.000
_cell.length_c   1.000
_cell.angle_alpha   90.00
_cell.angle_beta   90.00
_cell.angle_gamma   90.00
#
_symmetry.space_group_name_H-M   'P 1'
#
loop_
_entity.id
_entity.type
_entity.pdbx_description
1 polymer ?
#
loop_
_entity_poly.entity_id
_entity_poly.type
_entity_poly.pdbx_seq_one_letter_code
_entity_poly.pdbx_strand_id
1 'polypeptide(L)'
;MDADKDTYQFHPERTHQGLALVIANFTEGEDRREGADSDLKYMKKTFKRLGFKVDCHENVTKSDLDSLLNGYSGQKLLTSYDCFVFAISSHGMEFVQKDKMGNSVHQHVIKTFDDQFVYTSEILDHFNDTNCKALKNKPKLFFIQACRIPHTKATKTERIKGIGFDSGVHLPSGGDEHDQRTAEDLTDFDGSTCETDTGVC
;
A
#
# COMPACT_ATOMS: atom_id res chain seq x y z
N MET A 1 -31.47 7.78 17.52
CA MET A 1 -30.56 7.75 16.37
C MET A 1 -30.16 6.30 16.22
N ASP A 2 -30.68 5.63 15.20
CA ASP A 2 -30.48 4.19 15.02
C ASP A 2 -29.04 3.95 14.55
N ALA A 3 -28.22 3.33 15.40
CA ALA A 3 -26.81 3.03 15.12
C ALA A 3 -26.61 2.06 13.95
N ASP A 4 -27.67 1.41 13.48
CA ASP A 4 -27.63 0.44 12.36
C ASP A 4 -27.44 1.08 10.97
N LYS A 5 -27.58 2.41 10.82
CA LYS A 5 -27.51 3.04 9.48
C LYS A 5 -26.11 3.36 8.96
N ASP A 6 -25.08 3.33 9.81
CA ASP A 6 -23.71 3.75 9.44
C ASP A 6 -22.74 2.57 9.21
N THR A 7 -23.23 1.33 9.25
CA THR A 7 -22.39 0.15 8.99
C THR A 7 -22.39 -0.20 7.51
N TYR A 8 -21.21 -0.19 6.88
CA TYR A 8 -21.06 -0.68 5.51
C TYR A 8 -21.14 -2.21 5.48
N GLN A 9 -22.06 -2.75 4.68
CA GLN A 9 -22.29 -4.19 4.57
C GLN A 9 -21.55 -4.75 3.35
N PHE A 10 -20.73 -5.77 3.59
CA PHE A 10 -20.05 -6.52 2.53
C PHE A 10 -20.99 -7.58 1.95
N HIS A 11 -20.85 -7.85 0.65
CA HIS A 11 -21.63 -8.85 -0.06
C HIS A 11 -20.92 -10.21 0.04
N PRO A 12 -21.43 -11.15 0.86
CA PRO A 12 -20.74 -12.42 1.12
C PRO A 12 -20.65 -13.32 -0.13
N GLU A 13 -21.51 -13.12 -1.12
CA GLU A 13 -21.56 -13.90 -2.36
C GLU A 13 -20.45 -13.54 -3.37
N ARG A 14 -19.70 -12.46 -3.14
CA ARG A 14 -18.64 -12.04 -4.06
C ARG A 14 -17.42 -12.94 -3.93
N THR A 15 -16.88 -13.35 -5.08
CA THR A 15 -15.67 -14.17 -5.16
C THR A 15 -14.46 -13.50 -4.48
N HIS A 16 -14.36 -12.18 -4.57
CA HIS A 16 -13.40 -11.39 -3.79
C HIS A 16 -14.13 -10.17 -3.23
N GLN A 17 -13.84 -9.84 -1.97
CA GLN A 17 -14.45 -8.71 -1.28
C GLN A 17 -13.92 -7.37 -1.79
N GLY A 18 -12.66 -7.34 -2.21
CA GLY A 18 -12.01 -6.14 -2.70
C GLY A 18 -10.94 -6.41 -3.75
N LEU A 19 -10.44 -5.35 -4.35
CA LEU A 19 -9.19 -5.35 -5.09
C LEU A 19 -8.12 -4.61 -4.28
N ALA A 20 -6.93 -5.20 -4.13
CA ALA A 20 -5.77 -4.57 -3.54
C ALA A 20 -4.67 -4.37 -4.59
N LEU A 21 -4.39 -3.11 -4.92
CA LEU A 21 -3.20 -2.72 -5.69
C LEU A 21 -2.04 -2.51 -4.70
N VAL A 22 -1.02 -3.34 -4.80
CA VAL A 22 0.13 -3.36 -3.89
C VAL A 22 1.41 -3.04 -4.67
N ILE A 23 2.17 -2.06 -4.21
CA ILE A 23 3.40 -1.60 -4.86
C ILE A 23 4.54 -1.60 -3.84
N ALA A 24 5.69 -2.13 -4.22
CA ALA A 24 6.93 -1.98 -3.47
C ALA A 24 8.03 -1.43 -4.39
N ASN A 25 8.55 -0.25 -4.06
CA ASN A 25 9.63 0.38 -4.80
C ASN A 25 10.95 0.22 -4.06
N PHE A 26 12.03 0.23 -4.83
CA PHE A 26 13.40 0.08 -4.36
C PHE A 26 13.65 -1.30 -3.74
N THR A 27 13.11 -2.36 -4.35
CA THR A 27 13.52 -3.76 -4.05
C THR A 27 14.93 -4.03 -4.58
N GLU A 28 15.38 -3.25 -5.56
CA GLU A 28 16.74 -3.23 -6.10
C GLU A 28 17.26 -1.79 -6.30
N GLY A 29 18.47 -1.66 -6.86
CA GLY A 29 19.08 -0.38 -7.23
C GLY A 29 19.94 0.27 -6.14
N GLU A 30 20.46 1.46 -6.41
CA GLU A 30 21.37 2.18 -5.48
C GLU A 30 20.65 2.67 -4.21
N ASP A 31 19.38 3.03 -4.35
CA ASP A 31 18.53 3.48 -3.24
C ASP A 31 17.71 2.33 -2.64
N ARG A 32 18.15 1.08 -2.83
CA ARG A 32 17.47 -0.13 -2.34
C ARG A 32 17.09 0.01 -0.87
N ARG A 33 15.85 -0.34 -0.57
CA ARG A 33 15.31 -0.42 0.78
C ARG A 33 15.46 -1.85 1.31
N GLU A 34 16.26 -2.01 2.35
CA GLU A 34 16.30 -3.27 3.11
C GLU A 34 14.88 -3.59 3.62
N GLY A 35 14.39 -4.79 3.30
CA GLY A 35 13.04 -5.23 3.66
C GLY A 35 11.93 -4.89 2.65
N ALA A 36 12.21 -4.20 1.53
CA ALA A 36 11.16 -3.93 0.53
C ALA A 36 10.57 -5.22 -0.09
N ASP A 37 11.42 -6.24 -0.30
CA ASP A 37 10.99 -7.59 -0.73
C ASP A 37 10.02 -8.21 0.29
N SER A 38 10.34 -8.07 1.58
CA SER A 38 9.50 -8.52 2.71
C SER A 38 8.18 -7.76 2.75
N ASP A 39 8.21 -6.43 2.60
CA ASP A 39 7.01 -5.57 2.57
C ASP A 39 6.02 -6.07 1.50
N LEU A 40 6.50 -6.30 0.27
CA LEU A 40 5.64 -6.81 -0.81
C LEU A 40 5.06 -8.18 -0.49
N LYS A 41 5.91 -9.12 -0.04
CA LYS A 41 5.51 -10.48 0.30
C LYS A 41 4.42 -10.49 1.37
N TYR A 42 4.61 -9.74 2.45
CA TYR A 42 3.67 -9.72 3.58
C TYR A 42 2.39 -8.94 3.27
N MET A 43 2.46 -7.82 2.55
CA MET A 43 1.25 -7.13 2.07
C MET A 43 0.42 -8.04 1.16
N LYS A 44 1.05 -8.71 0.19
CA LYS A 44 0.38 -9.67 -0.71
C LYS A 44 -0.29 -10.79 0.06
N LYS A 45 0.44 -11.44 0.99
CA LYS A 45 -0.10 -12.52 1.81
C LYS A 45 -1.28 -12.05 2.67
N THR A 46 -1.14 -10.88 3.30
CA THR A 46 -2.17 -10.32 4.18
C THR A 46 -3.45 -10.00 3.41
N PHE A 47 -3.37 -9.27 2.29
CA PHE A 47 -4.57 -8.93 1.53
C PHE A 47 -5.25 -10.15 0.89
N LYS A 48 -4.48 -11.16 0.46
CA LYS A 48 -5.05 -12.44 0.04
C LYS A 48 -5.83 -13.12 1.18
N ARG A 49 -5.24 -13.18 2.38
CA ARG A 49 -5.90 -13.75 3.58
C ARG A 49 -7.19 -12.99 3.94
N LEU A 50 -7.23 -11.69 3.70
CA LEU A 50 -8.42 -10.85 3.87
C LEU A 50 -9.44 -10.95 2.72
N GLY A 51 -9.24 -11.85 1.74
CA GLY A 51 -10.20 -12.11 0.66
C GLY A 51 -10.15 -11.11 -0.50
N PHE A 52 -9.06 -10.36 -0.64
CA PHE A 52 -8.87 -9.45 -1.77
C PHE A 52 -8.29 -10.17 -2.99
N LYS A 53 -8.69 -9.73 -4.18
CA LYS A 53 -7.89 -9.94 -5.39
C LYS A 53 -6.69 -9.00 -5.31
N VAL A 54 -5.48 -9.55 -5.27
CA VAL A 54 -4.26 -8.77 -5.12
C VAL A 54 -3.52 -8.65 -6.44
N ASP A 55 -3.18 -7.42 -6.82
CA ASP A 55 -2.27 -7.12 -7.92
C ASP A 55 -1.00 -6.46 -7.38
N CYS A 56 0.17 -6.95 -7.78
CA CYS A 56 1.46 -6.57 -7.19
C CYS A 56 2.40 -6.02 -8.25
N HIS A 57 3.06 -4.90 -7.93
CA HIS A 57 4.06 -4.27 -8.78
C HIS A 57 5.32 -3.94 -7.98
N GLU A 58 6.46 -4.01 -8.65
CA GLU A 58 7.78 -3.72 -8.09
C GLU A 58 8.46 -2.62 -8.90
N ASN A 59 9.23 -1.76 -8.22
CA ASN A 59 10.12 -0.78 -8.85
C ASN A 59 9.43 0.06 -9.94
N VAL A 60 8.25 0.57 -9.60
CA VAL A 60 7.35 1.30 -10.50
C VAL A 60 7.90 2.71 -10.74
N THR A 61 8.08 3.06 -12.02
CA THR A 61 8.43 4.42 -12.45
C THR A 61 7.23 5.35 -12.31
N LYS A 62 7.43 6.67 -12.35
CA LYS A 62 6.30 7.60 -12.33
C LYS A 62 5.30 7.35 -13.46
N SER A 63 5.78 7.14 -14.69
CA SER A 63 4.90 6.89 -15.84
C SER A 63 4.06 5.63 -15.67
N ASP A 64 4.65 4.58 -15.10
CA ASP A 64 3.94 3.33 -14.83
C ASP A 64 2.92 3.51 -13.70
N LEU A 65 3.28 4.25 -12.64
CA LEU A 65 2.36 4.58 -11.56
C LEU A 65 1.17 5.37 -12.09
N ASP A 66 1.39 6.41 -12.89
CA ASP A 66 0.33 7.21 -13.51
C ASP A 66 -0.57 6.32 -14.39
N SER A 67 0.01 5.38 -15.13
CA SER A 67 -0.75 4.42 -15.95
C SER A 67 -1.59 3.46 -15.11
N LEU A 68 -1.05 2.97 -13.99
CA LEU A 68 -1.78 2.12 -13.04
C LEU A 68 -2.94 2.89 -12.40
N LEU A 69 -2.69 4.10 -11.89
CA LEU A 69 -3.72 4.93 -11.24
C LEU A 69 -4.86 5.27 -12.20
N ASN A 70 -4.54 5.69 -13.43
CA ASN A 70 -5.53 5.96 -14.47
C ASN A 70 -6.28 4.69 -14.91
N GLY A 71 -5.53 3.59 -15.10
CA GLY A 71 -6.08 2.31 -15.49
C GLY A 71 -7.09 1.77 -14.47
N TYR A 72 -6.76 1.81 -13.18
CA TYR A 72 -7.66 1.33 -12.13
C TYR A 72 -8.83 2.26 -11.87
N SER A 73 -8.59 3.57 -11.76
CA SER A 73 -9.69 4.53 -11.52
C SER A 73 -10.76 4.51 -12.63
N GLY A 74 -10.36 4.22 -13.87
CA GLY A 74 -11.26 4.08 -15.02
C GLY A 74 -11.90 2.69 -15.19
N GLN A 75 -11.49 1.67 -14.43
CA GLN A 75 -11.96 0.29 -14.63
C GLN A 75 -13.37 0.06 -14.08
N LYS A 76 -14.30 -0.31 -14.97
CA LYS A 76 -15.68 -0.70 -14.59
C LYS A 76 -15.71 -1.95 -13.69
N LEU A 77 -14.70 -2.83 -13.79
CA LEU A 77 -14.57 -4.02 -12.96
C LEU A 77 -14.61 -3.70 -11.45
N LEU A 78 -14.15 -2.51 -11.02
CA LEU A 78 -14.21 -2.11 -9.62
C LEU A 78 -15.65 -2.06 -9.05
N THR A 79 -16.65 -2.01 -9.93
CA THR A 79 -18.07 -2.08 -9.53
C THR A 79 -18.41 -3.42 -8.87
N SER A 80 -17.73 -4.52 -9.25
CA SER A 80 -17.96 -5.85 -8.68
C SER A 80 -17.25 -6.09 -7.35
N TYR A 81 -16.44 -5.14 -6.85
CA TYR A 81 -15.76 -5.24 -5.55
C TYR A 81 -16.40 -4.29 -4.52
N ASP A 82 -16.43 -4.70 -3.25
CA ASP A 82 -17.05 -3.93 -2.17
C ASP A 82 -16.14 -2.87 -1.60
N CYS A 83 -14.83 -3.07 -1.71
CA CYS A 83 -13.85 -2.09 -1.30
C CYS A 83 -12.63 -2.11 -2.23
N PHE A 84 -11.79 -1.10 -2.07
CA PHE A 84 -10.52 -0.99 -2.77
C PHE A 84 -9.41 -0.69 -1.77
N VAL A 85 -8.25 -1.29 -2.01
CA VAL A 85 -7.01 -1.03 -1.30
C VAL A 85 -5.97 -0.54 -2.28
N PHE A 86 -5.30 0.54 -1.92
CA PHE A 86 -4.02 0.93 -2.49
C PHE A 86 -2.96 0.87 -1.40
N ALA A 87 -1.96 0.03 -1.57
CA ALA A 87 -0.85 -0.11 -0.64
C ALA A 87 0.45 0.15 -1.38
N ILE A 88 1.28 1.05 -0.85
CA ILE A 88 2.59 1.34 -1.41
C ILE A 88 3.65 1.41 -0.33
N SER A 89 4.76 0.71 -0.55
CA SER A 89 6.00 0.85 0.21
C SER A 89 7.04 1.51 -0.68
N SER A 90 7.45 2.73 -0.34
CA SER A 90 8.49 3.45 -1.08
C SER A 90 9.29 4.41 -0.18
N HIS A 91 10.31 5.03 -0.72
CA HIS A 91 10.85 6.25 -0.12
C HIS A 91 9.81 7.38 -0.19
N GLY A 92 9.94 8.35 0.69
CA GLY A 92 9.09 9.53 0.67
C GLY A 92 9.68 10.67 1.48
N MET A 93 9.00 11.80 1.43
CA MET A 93 9.35 12.99 2.19
C MET A 93 8.15 13.93 2.26
N GLU A 94 8.30 14.97 3.06
CA GLU A 94 7.35 16.08 3.14
C GLU A 94 7.91 17.31 2.41
N PHE A 95 7.11 17.84 1.50
CA PHE A 95 7.33 19.13 0.87
C PHE A 95 6.47 20.20 1.55
N VAL A 96 7.09 21.33 1.85
CA VAL A 96 6.40 22.51 2.39
C VAL A 96 6.28 23.53 1.28
N GLN A 97 5.05 23.85 0.91
CA GLN A 97 4.73 24.84 -0.12
C GLN A 97 3.88 25.96 0.46
N LYS A 98 3.83 27.12 -0.19
CA LYS A 98 2.90 28.19 0.20
C LYS A 98 1.59 28.06 -0.58
N ASP A 99 0.46 28.14 0.11
CA ASP A 99 -0.84 28.27 -0.55
C ASP A 99 -1.02 29.66 -1.17
N LYS A 100 -2.17 29.88 -1.82
CA LYS A 100 -2.53 31.16 -2.45
C LYS A 100 -2.63 32.33 -1.46
N MET A 101 -2.79 32.04 -0.17
CA MET A 101 -2.86 33.02 0.91
C MET A 101 -1.50 33.19 1.62
N GLY A 102 -0.46 32.47 1.18
CA GLY A 102 0.89 32.53 1.72
C GLY A 102 1.15 31.62 2.92
N ASN A 103 0.20 30.77 3.33
CA ASN A 103 0.36 29.83 4.45
C ASN A 103 1.18 28.62 4.04
N SER A 104 1.99 28.09 4.95
CA SER A 104 2.71 26.84 4.75
C SER A 104 1.75 25.65 4.73
N VAL A 105 1.79 24.88 3.65
CA VAL A 105 1.06 23.63 3.46
C VAL A 105 2.07 22.50 3.36
N HIS A 106 1.91 21.52 4.23
CA HIS A 106 2.72 20.32 4.28
C HIS A 106 2.07 19.27 3.37
N GLN A 107 2.82 18.78 2.40
CA GLN A 107 2.36 17.75 1.47
C GLN A 107 3.35 16.58 1.48
N HIS A 108 2.83 15.36 1.54
CA HIS A 108 3.67 14.18 1.46
C HIS A 108 3.80 13.72 0.02
N VAL A 109 5.00 13.30 -0.31
CA VAL A 109 5.31 12.69 -1.61
C VAL A 109 5.91 11.31 -1.38
N ILE A 110 5.64 10.44 -2.34
CA ILE A 110 6.38 9.19 -2.51
C ILE A 110 7.40 9.39 -3.63
N LYS A 111 8.54 8.73 -3.50
CA LYS A 111 9.54 8.61 -4.56
C LYS A 111 9.18 7.41 -5.43
N THR A 112 9.34 7.52 -6.73
CA THR A 112 9.17 6.43 -7.72
C THR A 112 10.54 5.93 -8.15
N PHE A 113 10.60 4.77 -8.79
CA PHE A 113 11.87 4.09 -9.05
C PHE A 113 12.82 4.87 -9.98
N ASP A 114 12.29 5.74 -10.83
CA ASP A 114 13.02 6.69 -11.69
C ASP A 114 13.31 8.04 -11.00
N ASP A 115 13.40 8.02 -9.67
CA ASP A 115 13.71 9.16 -8.81
C ASP A 115 12.74 10.35 -8.89
N GLN A 116 11.56 10.18 -9.50
CA GLN A 116 10.52 11.20 -9.54
C GLN A 116 9.66 11.16 -8.28
N PHE A 117 8.94 12.26 -8.00
CA PHE A 117 8.07 12.38 -6.85
C PHE A 117 6.60 12.51 -7.27
N VAL A 118 5.71 11.84 -6.53
CA VAL A 118 4.25 11.90 -6.70
C VAL A 118 3.61 12.25 -5.38
N TYR A 119 2.68 13.21 -5.39
CA TYR A 119 1.96 13.62 -4.19
C TYR A 119 0.97 12.55 -3.76
N THR A 120 0.91 12.27 -2.46
CA THR A 120 -0.08 11.31 -1.95
C THR A 120 -1.51 11.79 -2.21
N SER A 121 -1.74 13.12 -2.24
CA SER A 121 -3.05 13.69 -2.61
C SER A 121 -3.45 13.37 -4.05
N GLU A 122 -2.49 13.38 -4.98
CA GLU A 122 -2.74 13.03 -6.38
C GLU A 122 -3.18 11.57 -6.53
N ILE A 123 -2.57 10.66 -5.77
CA ILE A 123 -2.98 9.26 -5.70
C ILE A 123 -4.41 9.13 -5.17
N LEU A 124 -4.73 9.82 -4.06
CA LEU A 124 -6.07 9.80 -3.47
C LEU A 124 -7.13 10.36 -4.44
N ASP A 125 -6.79 11.41 -5.18
CA ASP A 125 -7.71 12.08 -6.10
C ASP A 125 -8.16 11.17 -7.24
N HIS A 126 -7.34 10.24 -7.72
CA HIS A 126 -7.75 9.28 -8.75
C HIS A 126 -8.94 8.42 -8.31
N PHE A 127 -9.06 8.15 -7.01
CA PHE A 127 -10.07 7.24 -6.47
C PHE A 127 -11.19 7.95 -5.70
N ASN A 128 -11.27 9.27 -5.75
CA ASN A 128 -12.41 9.98 -5.18
C ASN A 128 -13.72 9.65 -5.93
N ASP A 129 -14.87 9.97 -5.33
CA ASP A 129 -16.18 9.61 -5.88
C ASP A 129 -16.52 10.26 -7.23
N THR A 130 -15.79 11.33 -7.60
CA THR A 130 -15.92 12.01 -8.88
C THR A 130 -15.14 11.29 -9.98
N ASN A 131 -13.89 10.92 -9.69
CA ASN A 131 -12.93 10.38 -10.64
C ASN A 131 -13.07 8.85 -10.79
N CYS A 132 -13.43 8.12 -9.73
CA CYS A 132 -13.65 6.68 -9.76
C CYS A 132 -15.09 6.32 -9.36
N LYS A 133 -16.02 6.49 -10.31
CA LYS A 133 -17.46 6.22 -10.09
C LYS A 133 -17.76 4.78 -9.67
N ALA A 134 -16.93 3.82 -10.07
CA ALA A 134 -17.08 2.40 -9.72
C ALA A 134 -16.87 2.13 -8.21
N LEU A 135 -16.16 3.02 -7.52
CA LEU A 135 -15.91 2.99 -6.07
C LEU A 135 -16.71 4.04 -5.29
N LYS A 136 -17.68 4.71 -5.92
CA LYS A 136 -18.52 5.70 -5.24
C LYS A 136 -19.29 5.05 -4.08
N ASN A 137 -19.29 5.71 -2.92
CA ASN A 137 -19.89 5.21 -1.66
C ASN A 137 -19.29 3.87 -1.14
N LYS A 138 -18.15 3.43 -1.68
CA LYS A 138 -17.44 2.23 -1.22
C LYS A 138 -16.20 2.62 -0.39
N PRO A 139 -15.80 1.81 0.62
CA PRO A 139 -14.57 2.00 1.36
C PRO A 139 -13.34 1.95 0.46
N LYS A 140 -12.44 2.92 0.65
CA LYS A 140 -11.18 3.07 -0.07
C LYS A 140 -10.05 3.23 0.95
N LEU A 141 -9.20 2.22 1.04
CA LEU A 141 -8.18 2.08 2.07
C LEU A 141 -6.81 2.37 1.45
N PHE A 142 -6.05 3.29 2.04
CA PHE A 142 -4.73 3.67 1.56
C PHE A 142 -3.68 3.39 2.62
N PHE A 143 -2.73 2.51 2.31
CA PHE A 143 -1.60 2.17 3.17
C PHE A 143 -0.32 2.69 2.52
N ILE A 144 0.26 3.75 3.07
CA ILE A 144 1.42 4.43 2.48
C ILE A 144 2.59 4.32 3.45
N GLN A 145 3.44 3.33 3.22
CA GLN A 145 4.70 3.15 3.93
C GLN A 145 5.79 3.99 3.26
N ALA A 146 5.98 5.20 3.77
CA ALA A 146 7.01 6.13 3.30
C ALA A 146 7.41 7.12 4.40
N CYS A 147 8.63 7.63 4.35
CA CYS A 147 9.07 8.68 5.26
C CYS A 147 8.22 9.95 5.05
N ARG A 148 7.97 10.68 6.14
CA ARG A 148 7.21 11.95 6.15
C ARG A 148 8.04 13.11 6.69
N ILE A 149 9.37 12.95 6.67
CA ILE A 149 10.31 13.98 7.14
C ILE A 149 10.40 15.14 6.13
N PRO A 150 10.51 16.40 6.57
CA PRO A 150 10.68 17.53 5.68
C PRO A 150 11.88 17.36 4.76
N HIS A 151 11.74 17.66 3.47
CA HIS A 151 12.83 17.57 2.50
C HIS A 151 14.06 18.39 2.92
N THR A 152 13.85 19.53 3.58
CA THR A 152 14.91 20.40 4.12
C THR A 152 15.72 19.76 5.25
N LYS A 153 15.18 18.71 5.88
CA LYS A 153 15.83 17.96 6.97
C LYS A 153 16.25 16.56 6.55
N ALA A 154 15.91 16.10 5.34
CA ALA A 154 16.16 14.74 4.90
C ALA A 154 17.63 14.53 4.48
N THR A 155 18.49 14.06 5.38
CA THR A 155 19.84 13.57 5.02
C THR A 155 19.77 12.22 4.31
N LYS A 156 20.79 11.86 3.50
CA LYS A 156 20.84 10.55 2.80
C LYS A 156 20.69 9.37 3.78
N THR A 157 21.27 9.50 4.98
CA THR A 157 21.19 8.50 6.05
C THR A 157 19.78 8.32 6.61
N GLU A 158 18.98 9.39 6.70
CA GLU A 158 17.60 9.32 7.19
C GLU A 158 16.61 8.81 6.13
N ARG A 159 16.95 8.95 4.84
CA ARG A 159 16.17 8.36 3.73
C ARG A 159 16.24 6.83 3.72
N ILE A 160 17.39 6.26 4.11
CA ILE A 160 17.64 4.81 4.06
C ILE A 160 17.02 4.07 5.25
N LYS A 161 16.88 4.74 6.41
CA LYS A 161 16.22 4.18 7.60
C LYS A 161 14.70 4.16 7.43
N GLY A 162 14.22 3.33 6.51
CA GLY A 162 12.82 2.95 6.49
C GLY A 162 12.45 2.28 7.81
N ILE A 163 11.25 2.55 8.31
CA ILE A 163 10.58 1.69 9.29
C ILE A 163 10.09 0.43 8.57
N GLY A 164 11.02 -0.39 8.07
CA GLY A 164 10.66 -1.69 7.51
C GLY A 164 9.94 -2.52 8.58
N PHE A 165 9.04 -3.40 8.16
CA PHE A 165 8.37 -4.34 9.07
C PHE A 165 9.39 -5.16 9.90
N ASP A 166 10.60 -5.32 9.39
CA ASP A 166 11.72 -6.02 10.03
C ASP A 166 12.34 -5.26 11.22
N SER A 167 12.17 -3.93 11.31
CA SER A 167 12.66 -3.13 12.45
C SER A 167 11.70 -3.15 13.66
N GLY A 168 10.50 -3.71 13.48
CA GLY A 168 9.39 -3.65 14.44
C GLY A 168 9.25 -4.85 15.38
N VAL A 169 10.08 -5.89 15.26
CA VAL A 169 10.10 -7.00 16.22
C VAL A 169 11.55 -7.23 16.65
N HIS A 170 11.97 -6.49 17.68
CA HIS A 170 13.11 -6.94 18.48
C HIS A 170 12.64 -8.20 19.21
N LEU A 171 12.93 -9.38 18.65
CA LEU A 171 12.83 -10.63 19.39
C LEU A 171 13.74 -10.47 20.62
N PRO A 172 13.19 -10.46 21.85
CA PRO A 172 14.04 -10.40 23.03
C PRO A 172 14.89 -11.67 23.02
N SER A 173 16.20 -11.47 22.96
CA SER A 173 17.18 -12.51 23.18
C SER A 173 17.04 -13.05 24.60
N GLY A 174 16.34 -14.19 24.71
CA GLY A 174 16.33 -15.06 25.88
C GLY A 174 15.49 -14.58 27.06
N GLY A 175 14.38 -15.28 27.32
CA GLY A 175 13.66 -15.22 28.60
C GLY A 175 12.15 -15.43 28.45
N ASP A 176 11.72 -16.67 28.69
CA ASP A 176 10.37 -17.17 28.99
C ASP A 176 9.19 -16.68 28.12
N GLU A 177 8.84 -17.56 27.18
CA GLU A 177 7.70 -17.46 26.26
C GLU A 177 6.36 -17.41 27.00
N HIS A 178 5.61 -16.33 26.77
CA HIS A 178 4.17 -16.42 26.73
C HIS A 178 3.69 -15.78 25.41
N ASP A 179 3.76 -16.59 24.34
CA ASP A 179 3.19 -16.25 23.05
C ASP A 179 1.66 -16.14 23.20
N GLN A 180 1.10 -14.98 22.84
CA GLN A 180 -0.34 -14.75 22.85
C GLN A 180 -1.00 -15.05 21.49
N ARG A 181 -0.23 -15.50 20.49
CA ARG A 181 -0.77 -15.95 19.20
C ARG A 181 -1.46 -17.30 19.38
N THR A 182 -2.64 -17.43 18.79
CA THR A 182 -3.34 -18.71 18.76
C THR A 182 -2.57 -19.69 17.88
N ALA A 183 -2.67 -20.98 18.19
CA ALA A 183 -1.94 -22.04 17.48
C ALA A 183 -2.19 -22.06 15.95
N GLU A 184 -3.29 -21.47 15.49
CA GLU A 184 -3.63 -21.32 14.07
C GLU A 184 -2.73 -20.31 13.33
N ASP A 185 -2.19 -19.30 14.01
CA ASP A 185 -1.36 -18.24 13.40
C ASP A 185 0.12 -18.69 13.23
N LEU A 186 0.52 -19.79 13.88
CA LEU A 186 1.87 -20.37 13.81
C LEU A 186 2.04 -21.36 12.65
N THR A 187 0.97 -22.05 12.23
CA THR A 187 0.98 -23.04 11.14
C THR A 187 0.91 -22.44 9.75
N ASP A 188 0.74 -21.13 9.63
CA ASP A 188 0.66 -20.42 8.35
C ASP A 188 2.03 -19.95 7.83
N PHE A 189 3.12 -20.11 8.59
CA PHE A 189 4.41 -19.48 8.31
C PHE A 189 5.40 -20.35 7.54
N ASP A 190 5.20 -21.66 7.45
CA ASP A 190 6.01 -22.56 6.65
C ASP A 190 5.54 -22.60 5.19
N GLY A 191 6.48 -22.32 4.29
CA GLY A 191 6.25 -22.08 2.88
C GLY A 191 5.59 -23.25 2.14
N SER A 192 4.58 -22.91 1.36
CA SER A 192 4.10 -23.73 0.26
C SER A 192 4.28 -22.97 -1.06
N THR A 193 4.63 -23.75 -2.08
CA THR A 193 5.41 -23.47 -3.28
C THR A 193 4.81 -22.51 -4.30
N CYS A 194 5.71 -21.97 -5.13
CA CYS A 194 5.45 -21.24 -6.36
C CYS A 194 4.56 -22.05 -7.34
N GLU A 195 3.50 -21.42 -7.84
CA GLU A 195 2.88 -21.80 -9.10
C GLU A 195 2.91 -20.59 -10.04
N THR A 196 3.71 -20.72 -11.10
CA THR A 196 3.63 -19.88 -12.30
C THR A 196 2.53 -20.45 -13.18
N ASP A 197 1.41 -19.76 -13.31
CA ASP A 197 0.40 -20.10 -14.32
C ASP A 197 0.67 -19.30 -15.60
N THR A 198 1.46 -19.88 -16.49
CA THR A 198 1.48 -19.50 -17.91
C THR A 198 0.39 -20.31 -18.60
N GLY A 199 -0.74 -19.68 -18.87
CA GLY A 199 -1.85 -20.26 -19.61
C GLY A 199 -2.30 -19.35 -20.76
N VAL A 200 -1.68 -19.53 -21.92
CA VAL A 200 -2.21 -19.09 -23.22
C VAL A 200 -3.32 -20.05 -23.63
N CYS A 201 -4.52 -19.54 -23.87
CA CYS A 201 -5.44 -19.82 -24.99
C CYS A 201 -6.67 -18.89 -24.87
#